data_AF-A0A1Y1S4V9-F1
#
_entry.id   AF-A0A1Y1S4V9-F1
#
_cell.length_a   1.000
_cell.length_b   1.000
_cell.length_c   1.000
_cell.angle_alpha   90.00
_cell.angle_beta   90.00
_cell.angle_gamma   90.00
#
_symmetry.space_group_name_H-M   'P 1'
#
loop_
_entity.id
_entity.type
_entity.pdbx_description
1 polymer ?
#
loop_
_entity_poly.entity_id
_entity_poly.type
_entity_poly.pdbx_seq_one_letter_code
_entity_poly.pdbx_strand_id
1 'polypeptide(L)' 'MNNREVIERVQSGYRMAKPPRCPDELYKAMLHCWNKDPDHRPTFDFLHHFFDDFQVSSEVPYRDIHD' A
#
# COMPACT_ATOMS: atom_id res chain seq x y z
N MET A 1 19.23 -3.73 5.40
CA MET A 1 18.20 -4.71 5.80
C MET A 1 18.36 -5.94 4.92
N ASN A 2 18.62 -7.11 5.49
CA ASN A 2 18.67 -8.36 4.73
C ASN A 2 17.30 -9.08 4.79
N ASN A 3 17.09 -10.11 3.96
CA ASN A 3 15.77 -10.77 3.86
C ASN A 3 15.29 -11.37 5.19
N ARG A 4 16.21 -11.88 6.01
CA ARG A 4 15.85 -12.46 7.32
C ARG A 4 15.35 -11.39 8.29
N GLU A 5 16.03 -10.24 8.32
CA GLU A 5 15.64 -9.10 9.15
C GLU A 5 14.23 -8.58 8.75
N VAL A 6 13.89 -8.59 7.46
CA VAL A 6 12.55 -8.21 6.98
C VAL A 6 11.48 -9.13 7.56
N ILE A 7 11.70 -10.45 7.51
CA ILE A 7 10.74 -11.45 8.01
C ILE A 7 10.50 -11.22 9.51
N GLU A 8 11.56 -11.10 10.30
CA GLU A 8 11.48 -10.93 11.75
C GLU A 8 10.71 -9.65 12.12
N ARG A 9 10.99 -8.53 11.44
CA ARG A 9 10.30 -7.26 11.66
C ARG A 9 8.82 -7.32 11.27
N VAL A 10 8.48 -7.89 10.11
CA VAL A 10 7.09 -8.00 9.65
C VAL A 10 6.26 -8.84 10.61
N GLN A 11 6.84 -9.94 11.13
CA GLN A 11 6.21 -10.79 12.14
C GLN A 11 6.00 -10.06 13.48
N SER A 12 6.93 -9.16 13.86
CA SER A 12 6.79 -8.31 15.05
C SER A 12 5.82 -7.13 14.87
N GLY A 13 5.16 -7.02 13.72
CA GLY A 13 4.16 -5.99 13.44
C GLY A 13 4.70 -4.74 12.74
N TYR A 14 6.00 -4.69 12.40
CA TYR A 14 6.54 -3.57 11.63
C TYR A 14 5.89 -3.49 10.24
N ARG A 15 5.52 -2.28 9.84
CA ARG A 15 5.18 -1.93 8.46
C ARG A 15 6.01 -0.73 8.03
N MET A 16 6.29 -0.64 6.74
CA MET A 16 7.02 0.51 6.19
C MET A 16 6.24 1.79 6.48
N ALA A 17 6.95 2.86 6.82
CA ALA A 17 6.33 4.17 6.98
C ALA A 17 5.69 4.64 5.66
N LYS A 18 4.70 5.53 5.76
CA LYS A 18 4.06 6.14 4.59
C LYS A 18 5.11 6.80 3.69
N PRO A 19 5.18 6.46 2.39
CA PRO A 19 6.09 7.12 1.47
C PRO A 19 5.80 8.63 1.33
N PRO A 20 6.81 9.45 0.99
CA PRO A 20 6.58 10.84 0.61
C PRO A 20 5.58 10.92 -0.57
N ARG A 21 4.67 11.90 -0.53
CA ARG A 21 3.63 12.13 -1.55
C ARG A 21 2.62 10.99 -1.74
N CYS A 22 2.58 10.01 -0.83
CA CYS A 22 1.52 9.00 -0.82
C CYS A 22 0.28 9.56 -0.10
N PRO A 23 -0.91 9.55 -0.73
CA PRO A 23 -2.15 9.94 -0.05
C PRO A 23 -2.47 9.02 1.13
N ASP A 24 -3.14 9.57 2.14
CA ASP A 24 -3.45 8.83 3.37
C ASP A 24 -4.33 7.62 3.12
N GLU A 25 -5.34 7.73 2.26
CA GLU A 25 -6.25 6.62 1.96
C GLU A 25 -5.55 5.47 1.23
N LEU A 26 -4.60 5.78 0.34
CA LEU A 26 -3.78 4.76 -0.31
C LEU A 26 -2.93 4.00 0.71
N TYR A 27 -2.27 4.72 1.60
CA TYR A 27 -1.46 4.09 2.63
C TYR A 27 -2.29 3.28 3.63
N LYS A 28 -3.49 3.74 4.00
CA LYS A 28 -4.45 2.96 4.79
C LYS A 28 -4.84 1.66 4.08
N ALA A 29 -5.12 1.71 2.77
CA ALA A 29 -5.39 0.51 1.99
C ALA A 29 -4.20 -0.47 2.00
N MET A 30 -2.96 0.01 1.89
CA MET A 30 -1.76 -0.84 2.03
C MET A 30 -1.66 -1.49 3.41
N LEU A 31 -1.95 -0.74 4.49
CA LEU A 31 -1.96 -1.28 5.85
C LEU A 31 -3.04 -2.37 6.03
N HIS A 32 -4.22 -2.20 5.44
CA HIS A 32 -5.26 -3.23 5.43
C HIS A 32 -4.81 -4.49 4.66
N CYS A 33 -4.17 -4.34 3.50
CA CYS A 33 -3.58 -5.46 2.76
C CYS A 33 -2.52 -6.21 3.57
N TRP A 34 -1.78 -5.49 4.41
CA TRP A 34 -0.75 -6.07 5.27
C TRP A 34 -1.24 -6.44 6.68
N ASN A 35 -2.54 -6.66 6.87
CA ASN A 35 -3.06 -7.14 8.15
C ASN A 35 -2.39 -8.47 8.55
N LYS A 36 -2.04 -8.59 9.84
CA LYS A 36 -1.47 -9.81 10.42
C LYS A 36 -2.43 -10.97 10.26
N ASP A 37 -3.72 -10.73 10.50
CA ASP A 37 -4.78 -11.69 10.29
C ASP A 37 -5.20 -11.69 8.81
N PRO A 38 -5.05 -12.82 8.09
CA PRO A 38 -5.47 -12.94 6.69
C PRO A 38 -6.95 -12.67 6.46
N ASP A 39 -7.82 -13.00 7.41
CA ASP A 39 -9.28 -12.86 7.25
C ASP A 39 -9.73 -11.40 7.30
N HIS A 40 -8.89 -10.53 7.86
CA HIS A 40 -9.11 -9.08 7.90
C HIS A 40 -8.51 -8.33 6.70
N ARG A 41 -7.91 -9.04 5.73
CA ARG A 41 -7.39 -8.41 4.51
C ARG A 41 -8.54 -8.16 3.52
N PRO A 42 -8.52 -7.04 2.78
CA PRO A 42 -9.55 -6.76 1.80
C PRO A 42 -9.49 -7.78 0.65
N THR A 43 -10.65 -8.05 0.07
CA THR A 43 -10.73 -8.83 -1.17
C THR A 43 -10.21 -8.00 -2.35
N PHE A 44 -9.80 -8.67 -3.42
CA PHE A 44 -9.45 -7.98 -4.67
C PHE A 44 -10.64 -7.22 -5.27
N ASP A 45 -11.87 -7.71 -5.08
CA ASP A 45 -13.09 -7.02 -5.51
C ASP A 45 -13.25 -5.66 -4.80
N PHE A 46 -13.05 -5.63 -3.48
CA PHE A 46 -13.06 -4.38 -2.72
C PHE A 46 -11.93 -3.44 -3.20
N LEU A 47 -10.71 -3.96 -3.37
CA LEU A 47 -9.58 -3.16 -3.82
C LEU A 47 -9.81 -2.57 -5.22
N HIS A 48 -10.41 -3.33 -6.13
CA HIS A 48 -10.76 -2.86 -7.46
C HIS A 48 -11.69 -1.64 -7.40
N HIS A 49 -12.81 -1.75 -6.70
CA HIS A 49 -13.75 -0.65 -6.54
C HIS A 49 -13.10 0.55 -5.82
N PHE A 50 -12.34 0.28 -4.76
CA PHE A 50 -11.59 1.34 -4.06
C PHE A 50 -10.71 2.13 -5.03
N PHE A 51 -9.94 1.46 -5.89
CA PHE A 51 -9.03 2.15 -6.82
C PHE A 51 -9.72 2.81 -8.00
N ASP A 52 -10.88 2.32 -8.43
CA ASP A 52 -11.69 2.95 -9.49
C ASP A 52 -12.25 4.31 -9.02
N ASP A 53 -12.71 4.35 -7.77
CA ASP A 53 -13.21 5.57 -7.12
C ASP A 53 -12.09 6.49 -6.62
N PHE A 54 -10.86 5.98 -6.48
CA PHE A 54 -9.74 6.70 -5.91
C PHE A 54 -9.12 7.70 -6.92
N GLN A 55 -9.72 8.88 -6.99
CA GLN A 55 -9.19 10.00 -7.77
C GLN A 55 -8.03 10.68 -7.04
N VAL A 56 -6.79 10.26 -7.33
CA VAL A 56 -5.62 11.04 -6.92
C VAL A 56 -5.55 12.28 -7.82
N SER A 57 -5.88 13.46 -7.28
CA SER A 57 -5.69 14.76 -7.96
C SER A 57 -4.22 15.17 -8.15
N SER A 58 -3.30 14.21 -8.37
CA SER A 58 -1.92 14.52 -8.73
C SER A 58 -1.77 14.35 -10.24
N GLU A 59 -1.90 15.45 -10.95
CA GLU A 59 -1.42 15.59 -12.33
C GLU A 59 0.09 15.29 -12.37
N VAL A 60 0.46 14.02 -12.57
CA VAL A 60 1.54 13.64 -13.48
C VAL A 60 1.13 12.30 -14.08
N PRO A 61 0.72 12.24 -15.36
CA PRO A 61 0.49 10.99 -16.06
C PRO A 61 1.72 10.08 -15.92
N TYR A 62 1.51 8.79 -15.66
CA TYR A 62 2.57 7.77 -15.62
C TYR A 62 3.44 7.72 -16.91
N ARG A 63 3.02 8.42 -17.98
CA ARG A 63 3.63 8.44 -19.30
C ARG A 63 4.84 9.37 -19.44
N ASP A 64 5.07 10.28 -18.51
CA ASP A 64 6.11 11.33 -18.69
C ASP A 64 7.42 11.05 -17.92
N ILE A 65 7.72 9.78 -17.64
CA ILE A 65 9.09 9.37 -17.30
C ILE A 65 9.84 9.23 -18.63
N HIS A 66 10.40 10.34 -19.11
CA HIS A 66 11.39 10.29 -20.18
C HIS A 66 12.69 9.71 -19.63
N ASP A 67 13.24 8.70 -20.32
CA ASP A 67 14.60 8.19 -20.16
C ASP A 67 15.67 9.30 -20.26
#